data_AF-A0A1X6WTF3-F1
#
_entry.id   AF-A0A1X6WTF3-F1
#
_cell.length_a   1.000
_cell.length_b   1.000
_cell.length_c   1.000
_cell.angle_alpha   90.00
_cell.angle_beta   90.00
_cell.angle_gamma   90.00
#
_symmetry.space_group_name_H-M   'P 1'
#
loop_
_entity.id
_entity.type
_entity.pdbx_description
1 polymer ?
#
loop_
_entity_poly.entity_id
_entity_poly.type
_entity_poly.pdbx_seq_one_letter_code
_entity_poly.pdbx_strand_id
1 'polypeptide(L)'
;MAHAAARTASTLRDLGLLAARIVLGTIFIAHGWQKLTAWTIAGTTEAFAGMGVPMPQISAPFVAGLELIGGALLILGAATPLVGLLLAGNMLVAALIAHLGSGVFVDGGGWELVGALGAGSLALAAAGAGRLSLDHAILGRRSTARRSRAASASAAGSAAASAA
;
A
#
# COMPACT_ATOMS: atom_id res chain seq x y z
N MET A 1 8.38 -0.42 34.78
CA MET A 1 8.99 -1.21 33.68
C MET A 1 8.00 -1.58 32.56
N ALA A 2 6.76 -1.99 32.85
CA ALA A 2 5.75 -2.35 31.83
C ALA A 2 5.47 -1.25 30.77
N HIS A 3 5.37 0.03 31.18
CA HIS A 3 5.18 1.14 30.24
C HIS A 3 6.35 1.37 29.28
N ALA A 4 7.59 1.03 29.68
CA ALA A 4 8.75 1.16 28.80
C ALA A 4 8.76 0.05 27.74
N ALA A 5 8.46 -1.19 28.14
CA ALA A 5 8.36 -2.33 27.23
C ALA A 5 7.24 -2.15 26.18
N ALA A 6 6.06 -1.65 26.61
CA ALA A 6 4.95 -1.37 25.70
C ALA A 6 5.28 -0.26 24.68
N ARG A 7 6.05 0.77 25.07
CA ARG A 7 6.51 1.82 24.15
C ARG A 7 7.51 1.27 23.12
N THR A 8 8.48 0.47 23.55
CA THR A 8 9.47 -0.14 22.65
C THR A 8 8.81 -1.07 21.63
N ALA A 9 7.86 -1.91 22.05
CA ALA A 9 7.09 -2.77 21.16
C ALA A 9 6.30 -1.97 20.11
N SER A 10 5.73 -0.83 20.51
CA SER A 10 5.01 0.05 19.59
C SER A 10 5.94 0.71 18.55
N THR A 11 7.15 1.10 18.94
CA THR A 11 8.14 1.70 18.05
C THR A 11 8.68 0.68 17.06
N LEU A 12 9.03 -0.53 17.50
CA LEU A 12 9.49 -1.60 16.61
C LEU A 12 8.43 -1.96 15.58
N ARG A 13 7.15 -2.05 15.98
CA ARG A 13 6.04 -2.27 15.05
C ARG A 13 5.97 -1.18 13.99
N ASP A 14 6.01 0.09 14.38
CA ASP A 14 5.92 1.21 13.44
C ASP A 14 7.12 1.30 12.49
N LEU A 15 8.32 1.04 12.99
CA LEU A 15 9.53 0.97 12.16
C LEU A 15 9.48 -0.23 11.20
N GLY A 16 9.00 -1.38 11.66
CA GLY A 16 8.81 -2.57 10.82
C GLY A 16 7.81 -2.33 9.69
N LEU A 17 6.67 -1.70 10.00
CA LEU A 17 5.66 -1.32 8.99
C LEU A 17 6.20 -0.27 8.00
N LEU A 18 7.00 0.69 8.46
CA LEU A 18 7.65 1.66 7.58
C LEU A 18 8.67 0.98 6.66
N ALA A 19 9.54 0.13 7.20
CA ALA A 19 10.54 -0.60 6.43
C ALA A 19 9.87 -1.48 5.37
N ALA A 20 8.83 -2.23 5.74
CA ALA A 20 8.06 -3.05 4.81
C ALA A 20 7.46 -2.20 3.67
N ARG A 21 6.84 -1.07 3.98
CA ARG A 21 6.28 -0.15 2.98
C ARG A 21 7.34 0.39 2.03
N ILE A 22 8.51 0.77 2.53
CA ILE A 22 9.61 1.27 1.71
C ILE A 22 10.09 0.18 0.76
N VAL A 23 10.44 -1.00 1.28
CA VAL A 23 11.00 -2.08 0.47
C VAL A 23 10.00 -2.57 -0.58
N LEU A 24 8.78 -2.92 -0.17
CA LEU A 24 7.73 -3.39 -1.08
C LEU A 24 7.39 -2.31 -2.11
N GLY A 25 7.19 -1.07 -1.66
CA GLY A 25 6.83 0.04 -2.53
C GLY A 25 7.92 0.37 -3.56
N THR A 26 9.20 0.32 -3.18
CA THR A 26 10.32 0.51 -4.11
C THR A 26 10.34 -0.57 -5.19
N ILE A 27 10.09 -1.84 -4.82
CA ILE A 27 10.04 -2.94 -5.81
C ILE A 27 8.87 -2.74 -6.78
N PHE A 28 7.68 -2.38 -6.29
CA PHE A 28 6.54 -2.07 -7.16
C PHE A 28 6.82 -0.87 -8.09
N ILE A 29 7.43 0.20 -7.58
CA ILE A 29 7.84 1.35 -8.40
C ILE A 29 8.80 0.90 -9.50
N ALA A 30 9.81 0.09 -9.18
CA ALA A 30 10.76 -0.40 -10.16
C ALA A 30 10.08 -1.21 -11.28
N HIS A 31 9.17 -2.13 -10.93
CA HIS A 31 8.43 -2.92 -11.91
C HIS A 31 7.47 -2.07 -12.75
N GLY A 32 6.73 -1.15 -12.13
CA GLY A 32 5.85 -0.23 -12.86
C GLY A 32 6.63 0.69 -13.80
N TRP A 33 7.75 1.23 -13.33
CA TRP A 33 8.64 2.07 -14.13
C TRP A 33 9.26 1.32 -15.32
N GLN A 34 9.69 0.07 -15.10
CA GLN A 34 10.21 -0.80 -16.15
C GLN A 34 9.16 -1.05 -17.25
N LYS A 35 7.90 -1.32 -16.87
CA LYS A 35 6.80 -1.49 -17.82
C LYS A 35 6.53 -0.22 -18.65
N LEU A 36 6.72 0.97 -18.07
CA LEU A 36 6.51 2.23 -18.79
C LEU A 36 7.68 2.64 -19.68
N THR A 37 8.92 2.41 -19.23
CA THR A 37 10.11 3.00 -19.85
C THR A 37 10.97 1.99 -20.58
N ALA A 38 11.39 0.92 -19.89
CA ALA A 38 12.30 -0.07 -20.44
C ALA A 38 11.62 -0.96 -21.47
N TRP A 39 10.41 -1.45 -21.17
CA TRP A 39 9.63 -2.27 -22.09
C TRP A 39 8.68 -1.46 -22.94
N THR A 40 8.32 -0.26 -22.49
CA THR A 40 7.18 0.52 -22.97
C THR A 40 5.84 -0.20 -22.78
N ILE A 41 4.74 0.53 -22.90
CA ILE A 41 3.41 -0.07 -22.85
C ILE A 41 3.21 -1.07 -24.00
N ALA A 42 3.78 -0.82 -25.17
CA ALA A 42 3.69 -1.74 -26.30
C ALA A 42 4.38 -3.08 -26.00
N GLY A 43 5.64 -3.06 -25.56
CA GLY A 43 6.37 -4.29 -25.21
C GLY A 43 5.76 -5.01 -24.01
N THR A 44 5.23 -4.28 -23.01
CA THR A 44 4.49 -4.89 -21.90
C THR A 44 3.21 -5.58 -22.39
N THR A 45 2.50 -4.97 -23.34
CA THR A 45 1.29 -5.55 -23.96
C THR A 45 1.62 -6.86 -24.68
N GLU A 46 2.71 -6.89 -25.46
CA GLU A 46 3.18 -8.10 -26.14
C GLU A 46 3.59 -9.20 -25.15
N ALA A 47 4.34 -8.85 -24.11
CA ALA A 47 4.72 -9.79 -23.07
C ALA A 47 3.49 -10.37 -22.36
N PHE A 48 2.52 -9.52 -22.02
CA PHE A 48 1.26 -9.94 -21.37
C PHE A 48 0.45 -10.86 -22.28
N ALA A 49 0.39 -10.59 -23.58
CA ALA A 49 -0.24 -11.46 -24.55
C ALA A 49 0.45 -12.84 -24.60
N GLY A 50 1.79 -12.88 -24.62
CA GLY A 50 2.57 -14.11 -24.60
C GLY A 50 2.38 -14.94 -23.32
N MET A 51 2.14 -14.28 -22.19
CA MET A 51 1.83 -14.94 -20.90
C MET A 51 0.36 -15.35 -20.75
N GLY A 52 -0.51 -15.03 -21.71
CA GLY A 52 -1.95 -15.35 -21.63
C GLY A 52 -2.76 -14.43 -20.71
N VAL A 53 -2.26 -13.23 -20.40
CA VAL A 53 -3.00 -12.23 -19.62
C VAL A 53 -4.20 -11.73 -20.45
N PRO A 54 -5.43 -11.76 -19.91
CA PRO A 54 -6.61 -11.25 -20.63
C PRO A 54 -6.52 -9.76 -20.95
N MET A 55 -7.05 -9.38 -22.12
CA MET A 55 -7.14 -7.98 -22.58
C MET A 55 -5.82 -7.20 -22.39
N PRO A 56 -4.70 -7.66 -22.96
CA PRO A 56 -3.37 -7.11 -22.70
C PRO A 56 -3.26 -5.61 -22.99
N GLN A 57 -4.05 -5.10 -23.94
CA GLN A 57 -4.11 -3.68 -24.30
C GLN A 57 -4.66 -2.78 -23.17
N ILE A 58 -5.45 -3.36 -22.26
CA ILE A 58 -6.01 -2.66 -21.08
C ILE A 58 -5.19 -3.01 -19.84
N SER A 59 -4.86 -4.29 -19.65
CA SER A 59 -4.17 -4.74 -18.44
C SER A 59 -2.73 -4.25 -18.36
N ALA A 60 -1.99 -4.13 -19.46
CA ALA A 60 -0.62 -3.61 -19.43
C ALA A 60 -0.51 -2.17 -18.88
N PRO A 61 -1.22 -1.15 -19.42
CA PRO A 61 -1.15 0.19 -18.87
C PRO A 61 -1.75 0.28 -17.45
N PHE A 62 -2.80 -0.50 -17.15
CA PHE A 62 -3.38 -0.54 -15.81
C PHE A 62 -2.38 -1.07 -14.77
N VAL A 63 -1.75 -2.23 -15.01
CA VAL A 63 -0.79 -2.84 -14.08
C VAL A 63 0.44 -1.95 -13.93
N ALA A 64 0.96 -1.38 -15.02
CA ALA A 64 2.09 -0.45 -14.96
C ALA A 64 1.78 0.77 -14.07
N GLY A 65 0.60 1.38 -14.25
CA GLY A 65 0.15 2.50 -13.42
C GLY A 65 -0.11 2.11 -11.98
N LEU A 66 -0.75 0.95 -11.75
CA LEU A 66 -1.06 0.44 -10.42
C LEU A 66 0.22 0.16 -9.61
N GLU A 67 1.21 -0.48 -10.21
CA GLU A 67 2.47 -0.78 -9.52
C GLU A 67 3.27 0.50 -9.23
N LEU A 68 3.33 1.43 -10.18
CA LEU A 68 4.05 2.69 -9.99
C LEU A 68 3.40 3.59 -8.93
N ILE A 69 2.13 3.93 -9.14
CA ILE A 69 1.38 4.85 -8.26
C ILE A 69 1.09 4.16 -6.93
N GLY A 70 0.67 2.90 -6.96
CA GLY A 70 0.42 2.11 -5.76
C GLY A 70 1.69 1.93 -4.93
N GLY A 71 2.83 1.64 -5.55
CA GLY A 71 4.11 1.57 -4.85
C GLY A 71 4.46 2.90 -4.16
N ALA A 72 4.29 4.03 -4.84
CA ALA A 72 4.52 5.35 -4.24
C ALA A 72 3.57 5.65 -3.07
N LEU A 73 2.27 5.38 -3.23
CA LEU A 73 1.28 5.55 -2.15
C LEU A 73 1.57 4.64 -0.96
N LEU A 74 2.06 3.42 -1.22
CA LEU A 74 2.46 2.48 -0.18
C LEU A 74 3.64 3.03 0.64
N ILE A 75 4.69 3.56 -0.02
CA ILE A 75 5.82 4.22 0.68
C ILE A 75 5.33 5.36 1.57
N LEU A 76 4.49 6.23 1.03
CA LEU A 76 3.91 7.36 1.77
C LEU A 76 2.98 6.90 2.91
N GLY A 77 2.50 5.67 2.86
CA GLY A 77 1.49 5.15 3.78
C GLY A 77 0.17 5.90 3.63
N ALA A 78 -0.28 6.06 2.38
CA ALA A 78 -1.53 6.70 2.01
C ALA A 78 -2.51 5.66 1.44
N ALA A 79 -3.73 5.65 1.94
CA ALA A 79 -4.76 4.67 1.63
C ALA A 79 -4.26 3.22 1.75
N THR A 80 -3.41 2.94 2.75
CA THR A 80 -2.63 1.70 2.86
C THR A 80 -3.47 0.43 2.79
N PRO A 81 -4.64 0.32 3.47
CA PRO A 81 -5.51 -0.85 3.34
C PRO A 81 -5.96 -1.13 1.90
N LEU A 82 -6.38 -0.08 1.19
CA LEU A 82 -6.86 -0.18 -0.18
C LEU A 82 -5.72 -0.49 -1.15
N VAL A 83 -4.63 0.28 -1.06
CA VAL A 83 -3.45 0.11 -1.94
C VAL A 83 -2.82 -1.27 -1.74
N GLY A 84 -2.68 -1.73 -0.49
CA GLY A 84 -2.17 -3.06 -0.18
C GLY A 84 -3.04 -4.18 -0.75
N LEU A 85 -4.37 -4.07 -0.68
CA LEU A 85 -5.29 -5.04 -1.30
C LEU A 85 -5.16 -5.07 -2.83
N LEU A 86 -5.07 -3.90 -3.48
CA LEU A 86 -4.93 -3.82 -4.93
C LEU A 86 -3.60 -4.42 -5.40
N LEU A 87 -2.49 -4.11 -4.73
CA LEU A 87 -1.17 -4.66 -5.04
C LEU A 87 -1.10 -6.17 -4.74
N ALA A 88 -1.71 -6.63 -3.65
CA ALA A 88 -1.80 -8.06 -3.35
C ALA A 88 -2.61 -8.82 -4.41
N GLY A 89 -3.76 -8.27 -4.82
CA GLY A 89 -4.56 -8.83 -5.91
C GLY A 89 -3.80 -8.88 -7.24
N ASN A 90 -3.09 -7.80 -7.59
CA ASN A 90 -2.23 -7.76 -8.77
C ASN A 90 -1.18 -8.89 -8.77
N MET A 91 -0.50 -9.08 -7.64
CA MET A 91 0.50 -10.14 -7.48
C MET A 91 -0.09 -11.54 -7.48
N LEU A 92 -1.30 -11.73 -6.93
CA LEU A 92 -2.01 -13.00 -7.00
C LEU A 92 -2.33 -13.37 -8.46
N VAL A 93 -2.87 -12.43 -9.24
CA VAL A 93 -3.17 -12.66 -10.67
C VAL A 93 -1.88 -12.94 -11.45
N ALA A 94 -0.82 -12.17 -11.21
CA ALA A 94 0.49 -12.41 -11.83
C ALA A 94 1.02 -13.80 -11.50
N ALA A 95 0.93 -14.23 -10.23
CA ALA A 95 1.34 -15.57 -9.82
C ALA A 95 0.57 -16.65 -10.58
N LEU A 96 -0.76 -16.58 -10.59
CA LEU A 96 -1.62 -17.60 -11.20
C LEU A 96 -1.45 -17.72 -12.72
N ILE A 97 -1.25 -16.61 -13.42
CA ILE A 97 -1.19 -16.60 -14.89
C ILE A 97 0.24 -16.81 -15.40
N ALA A 98 1.22 -16.13 -14.80
CA ALA A 98 2.56 -16.02 -15.39
C ALA A 98 3.64 -16.86 -14.69
N HIS A 99 3.41 -17.32 -13.45
CA HIS A 99 4.51 -17.89 -12.64
C HIS A 99 4.22 -19.26 -12.01
N LEU A 100 2.97 -19.63 -11.75
CA LEU A 100 2.65 -20.82 -10.97
C LEU A 100 3.11 -22.13 -11.65
N GLY A 101 3.15 -22.15 -12.99
CA GLY A 101 3.65 -23.28 -13.78
C GLY A 101 5.18 -23.45 -13.75
N SER A 102 5.92 -22.45 -13.27
CA SER A 102 7.39 -22.38 -13.33
C SER A 102 8.07 -22.80 -12.02
N GLY A 103 7.31 -23.32 -11.05
CA GLY A 103 7.84 -23.67 -9.73
C GLY A 103 8.05 -22.45 -8.83
N VAL A 104 8.89 -22.58 -7.80
CA VAL A 104 9.06 -21.55 -6.75
C VAL A 104 10.09 -20.50 -7.15
N PHE A 105 11.29 -20.92 -7.57
CA PHE A 105 12.47 -20.06 -7.66
C PHE A 105 12.45 -19.07 -8.82
N VAL A 106 12.83 -17.81 -8.57
CA VAL A 106 12.78 -16.72 -9.57
C VAL A 106 13.70 -16.96 -10.75
N ASP A 107 14.82 -17.67 -10.55
CA ASP A 107 15.78 -18.00 -11.62
C ASP A 107 15.14 -18.86 -12.72
N GLY A 108 14.12 -19.66 -12.36
CA GLY A 108 13.29 -20.42 -13.28
C GLY A 108 12.02 -19.69 -13.74
N GLY A 109 11.83 -18.42 -13.36
CA GLY A 109 10.59 -17.68 -13.56
C GLY A 109 9.48 -18.06 -12.58
N GLY A 110 9.83 -18.66 -11.44
CA GLY A 110 8.88 -19.10 -10.41
C GLY A 110 8.19 -17.97 -9.65
N TRP A 111 7.25 -18.35 -8.78
CA TRP A 111 6.34 -17.41 -8.12
C TRP A 111 6.88 -16.75 -6.84
N GLU A 112 8.09 -17.07 -6.36
CA GLU A 112 8.57 -16.62 -5.05
C GLU A 112 8.49 -15.10 -4.85
N LEU A 113 8.91 -14.31 -5.84
CA LEU A 113 8.96 -12.85 -5.74
C LEU A 113 7.54 -12.28 -5.69
N VAL A 114 6.69 -12.66 -6.65
CA VAL A 114 5.30 -12.18 -6.70
C VAL A 114 4.50 -12.66 -5.48
N GLY A 115 4.75 -13.87 -4.98
CA GLY A 115 4.15 -14.39 -3.75
C GLY A 115 4.58 -13.59 -2.52
N ALA A 116 5.87 -13.29 -2.38
CA ALA A 116 6.39 -12.50 -1.28
C ALA A 116 5.85 -11.05 -1.31
N LEU A 117 5.82 -10.42 -2.48
CA LEU A 117 5.25 -9.08 -2.66
C LEU A 117 3.74 -9.06 -2.36
N GLY A 118 3.01 -10.06 -2.84
CA GLY A 118 1.57 -10.20 -2.60
C GLY A 118 1.24 -10.40 -1.13
N ALA A 119 1.92 -11.34 -0.46
CA ALA A 119 1.75 -11.61 0.97
C ALA A 119 2.13 -10.39 1.82
N GLY A 120 3.24 -9.72 1.50
CA GLY A 120 3.69 -8.49 2.18
C GLY A 120 2.68 -7.34 2.04
N SER A 121 2.17 -7.11 0.84
CA SER A 121 1.12 -6.10 0.58
C SER A 121 -0.18 -6.42 1.32
N LEU A 122 -0.60 -7.69 1.34
CA LEU A 122 -1.79 -8.13 2.08
C LEU A 122 -1.61 -7.93 3.59
N ALA A 123 -0.43 -8.27 4.12
CA ALA A 123 -0.11 -8.06 5.53
C ALA A 123 -0.15 -6.56 5.89
N LEU A 124 0.37 -5.68 5.03
CA LEU A 124 0.25 -4.23 5.22
C LEU A 124 -1.19 -3.74 5.13
N ALA A 125 -2.00 -4.33 4.25
CA ALA A 125 -3.41 -3.98 4.16
C ALA A 125 -4.17 -4.30 5.45
N ALA A 126 -3.88 -5.46 6.06
CA ALA A 126 -4.48 -5.90 7.32
C ALA A 126 -3.94 -5.14 8.55
N ALA A 127 -2.63 -4.90 8.60
CA ALA A 127 -1.97 -4.26 9.74
C ALA A 127 -2.10 -2.73 9.76
N GLY A 128 -2.35 -2.13 8.59
CA GLY A 128 -2.41 -0.69 8.37
C GLY A 128 -1.04 -0.03 8.22
N ALA A 129 -1.05 1.30 8.04
CA ALA A 129 0.12 2.10 7.67
C ALA A 129 1.15 2.34 8.79
N GLY A 130 0.77 2.10 10.04
CA GLY A 130 1.55 2.51 11.22
C GLY A 130 1.56 4.02 11.46
N ARG A 131 2.20 4.47 12.54
CA ARG A 131 2.21 5.88 12.97
C ARG A 131 2.97 6.81 12.03
N LEU A 132 4.01 6.31 11.37
CA LEU A 132 4.86 7.06 10.43
C LEU A 132 4.28 7.05 9.01
N SER A 133 3.06 7.55 8.85
CA SER A 133 2.31 7.48 7.59
C SER A 133 1.41 8.70 7.36
N LEU A 134 1.05 8.96 6.10
CA LEU A 134 0.07 10.00 5.77
C LEU A 134 -1.33 9.66 6.27
N ASP A 135 -1.72 8.38 6.26
CA ASP A 135 -2.98 7.90 6.84
C ASP A 135 -3.13 8.34 8.30
N HIS A 136 -2.07 8.16 9.10
CA HIS A 136 -2.06 8.58 10.50
C HIS A 136 -2.09 10.11 10.64
N ALA A 137 -1.31 10.84 9.83
CA ALA A 137 -1.25 12.29 9.88
C ALA A 137 -2.61 12.95 9.57
N ILE A 138 -3.36 12.41 8.59
CA ILE A 138 -4.68 12.93 8.18
C ILE A 138 -5.75 12.60 9.23
N LEU A 139 -5.79 11.36 9.73
CA LEU A 139 -6.75 10.94 10.75
C LEU A 139 -6.51 11.67 12.09
N GLY A 140 -5.25 11.89 12.47
CA GLY A 140 -4.86 12.66 13.65
C GLY A 140 -5.39 14.09 13.60
N ARG A 141 -5.23 14.79 12.46
CA ARG A 141 -5.74 16.16 12.24
C ARG A 141 -7.26 16.25 12.37
N ARG A 142 -8.00 15.27 11.84
CA ARG A 142 -9.48 15.22 11.95
C ARG A 142 -9.95 15.09 13.39
N SER A 143 -9.24 14.29 14.20
CA SER A 143 -9.59 14.11 15.62
C SER A 143 -9.43 15.40 16.44
N THR A 144 -8.37 16.18 16.16
CA THR A 144 -8.11 17.44 16.85
C THR A 144 -9.07 18.54 16.42
N ALA A 145 -9.36 18.65 15.12
CA ALA A 145 -10.35 19.60 14.60
C ALA A 145 -11.78 19.32 15.09
N ARG A 146 -12.14 18.05 15.30
CA ARG A 146 -13.44 17.68 15.87
C ARG A 146 -13.53 18.04 17.35
N ARG A 147 -12.45 17.85 18.12
CA ARG A 147 -12.39 18.24 19.54
C ARG A 147 -12.48 19.76 19.73
N SER A 148 -11.79 20.55 18.91
CA SER A 148 -11.87 22.01 19.00
C SER A 148 -13.27 22.53 18.66
N ARG A 149 -13.92 21.99 17.62
CA ARG A 149 -15.32 22.31 17.28
C ARG A 149 -16.30 21.96 18.41
N ALA A 150 -16.14 20.79 19.02
CA ALA A 150 -16.98 20.38 20.15
C ALA A 150 -16.79 21.30 21.37
N ALA A 151 -15.55 21.69 21.69
CA ALA A 151 -15.25 22.60 22.79
C ALA A 151 -15.79 24.02 22.53
N SER A 152 -15.69 24.53 21.29
CA SER A 152 -16.29 25.83 20.93
C SER A 152 -17.82 25.81 20.99
N ALA A 153 -18.45 24.69 20.62
CA ALA A 153 -19.90 24.54 20.70
C ALA A 153 -20.39 24.46 22.16
N SER A 154 -19.66 23.77 23.05
CA SER A 154 -20.00 23.74 24.48
C SER A 154 -19.83 25.10 25.14
N ALA A 155 -18.79 25.86 24.79
CA ALA A 155 -18.55 27.20 25.32
C ALA A 155 -19.65 28.21 24.89
N ALA A 156 -20.10 28.11 23.63
CA ALA A 156 -21.21 28.92 23.13
C ALA A 156 -22.54 28.57 23.82
N GLY A 157 -22.80 27.28 24.07
CA GLY A 157 -23.99 26.81 24.79
C GLY A 157 -24.02 27.28 26.26
N SER A 158 -22.88 27.25 26.97
CA SER A 158 -22.81 27.76 28.35
C SER A 158 -23.00 29.26 28.45
N ALA A 159 -22.50 30.03 27.48
CA ALA A 159 -22.67 31.49 27.44
C ALA A 159 -24.13 31.90 27.19
N ALA A 160 -24.82 31.19 26.29
CA ALA A 160 -26.24 31.41 26.03
C ALA A 160 -27.13 31.07 27.25
N ALA A 161 -26.79 30.00 27.99
CA ALA A 161 -27.52 29.61 29.19
C ALA A 161 -27.34 30.59 30.37
N SER A 162 -26.19 31.27 30.46
CA SER A 162 -25.94 32.28 31.50
C SER A 162 -26.56 33.65 31.23
N ALA A 163 -27.05 33.88 30.01
CA ALA A 163 -27.63 35.15 29.58
C ALA A 163 -29.18 35.15 29.59
N ALA A 164 -29.80 34.03 29.93
CA ALA A 164 -31.24 33.82 30.07
C ALA A 164 -31.64 33.80 31.55
#